data_AF-A0A1E3NKA4-F1
#
_entry.id   AF-A0A1E3NKA4-F1
#
_cell.length_a   1.000
_cell.length_b   1.000
_cell.length_c   1.000
_cell.angle_alpha   90.00
_cell.angle_beta   90.00
_cell.angle_gamma   90.00
#
_symmetry.space_group_name_H-M   'P 1'
#
loop_
_entity.id
_entity.type
_entity.pdbx_description
1 polymer ?
#
loop_
_entity_poly.entity_id
_entity_poly.type
_entity_poly.pdbx_seq_one_letter_code
_entity_poly.pdbx_strand_id
1 'polypeptide(L)'
;MAAEFTTKQLYGGAITMSVPADMVDASEFRQVPDTQEVYVGRENPDYSVIVDLLECVPGNTVTEALDEHMQEITRLNSAVVGQTKVLSQHEVRSGDPLAALCGVRVFEQQVPKFGKQQDTESVIITIALLRLRAPASTDVLITFNKHVTGPEEKVSVASVEEAATEMVKSLTVRNVALFVS
;
A
#
# COMPACT_ATOMS: atom_id res chain seq x y z
N MET A 1 -2.82 21.19 -3.65
CA MET A 1 -3.85 21.14 -2.59
C MET A 1 -3.56 19.88 -1.80
N ALA A 2 -3.39 19.96 -0.48
CA ALA A 2 -3.24 18.76 0.33
C ALA A 2 -4.52 17.92 0.19
N ALA A 3 -4.40 16.60 0.02
CA ALA A 3 -5.57 15.74 -0.04
C ALA A 3 -6.36 15.88 1.28
N GLU A 4 -7.68 15.98 1.19
CA GLU A 4 -8.54 15.83 2.37
C GLU A 4 -8.59 14.34 2.75
N PHE A 5 -8.58 14.05 4.06
CA PHE A 5 -8.64 12.69 4.58
C PHE A 5 -9.86 12.51 5.48
N THR A 6 -10.42 11.30 5.45
CA THR A 6 -11.48 10.87 6.36
C THR A 6 -11.01 9.63 7.12
N THR A 7 -11.24 9.59 8.42
CA THR A 7 -10.97 8.38 9.22
C THR A 7 -11.96 7.28 8.88
N LYS A 8 -11.45 6.11 8.51
CA LYS A 8 -12.22 4.90 8.24
C LYS A 8 -11.98 3.85 9.33
N GLN A 9 -12.99 3.02 9.54
CA GLN A 9 -12.89 1.81 10.37
C GLN A 9 -12.65 0.63 9.44
N LEU A 10 -11.61 -0.14 9.71
CA LEU A 10 -11.18 -1.29 8.93
C LEU A 10 -11.36 -2.55 9.79
N TYR A 11 -11.66 -3.67 9.14
CA TYR A 11 -11.82 -4.99 9.76
C TYR A 11 -12.82 -4.95 10.93
N GLY A 12 -14.03 -4.43 10.66
CA GLY A 12 -15.06 -4.25 11.69
C GLY A 12 -14.69 -3.26 12.79
N GLY A 13 -13.79 -2.32 12.52
CA GLY A 13 -13.32 -1.30 13.46
C GLY A 13 -12.17 -1.73 14.36
N ALA A 14 -11.59 -2.92 14.13
CA ALA A 14 -10.38 -3.36 14.81
C ALA A 14 -9.15 -2.52 14.46
N ILE A 15 -9.15 -1.86 13.29
CA ILE A 15 -8.16 -0.87 12.87
C ILE A 15 -8.88 0.43 12.49
N THR A 16 -8.27 1.58 12.76
CA THR A 16 -8.68 2.87 12.20
C THR A 16 -7.56 3.51 11.42
N MET A 17 -7.86 4.20 10.33
CA MET A 17 -6.85 4.87 9.50
C MET A 17 -7.46 6.05 8.74
N SER A 18 -6.68 7.10 8.48
CA SER A 18 -7.07 8.19 7.58
C SER A 18 -6.92 7.75 6.13
N VAL A 19 -7.99 7.79 5.35
CA VAL A 19 -7.99 7.45 3.91
C VAL A 19 -8.34 8.72 3.11
N PRO A 20 -7.77 8.96 1.90
CA PRO A 20 -8.17 10.09 1.07
C PRO A 20 -9.71 10.16 0.89
N ALA A 21 -10.29 11.36 1.00
CA ALA A 21 -11.74 11.53 1.08
C ALA A 21 -12.51 11.09 -0.18
N ASP A 22 -11.85 11.10 -1.35
CA ASP A 22 -12.40 10.65 -2.64
C ASP A 22 -12.53 9.11 -2.75
N MET A 23 -11.97 8.37 -1.78
CA MET A 23 -11.92 6.92 -1.83
C MET A 23 -13.21 6.28 -1.30
N VAL A 24 -13.74 5.32 -2.05
CA VAL A 24 -14.93 4.53 -1.72
C VAL A 24 -14.53 3.09 -1.47
N ASP A 25 -15.15 2.46 -0.48
CA ASP A 25 -14.95 1.06 -0.16
C ASP A 25 -15.51 0.17 -1.29
N ALA A 26 -14.67 -0.68 -1.86
CA ALA A 26 -15.04 -1.60 -2.92
C ALA A 26 -15.94 -2.74 -2.42
N SER A 27 -15.96 -3.02 -1.11
CA SER A 27 -16.81 -4.04 -0.48
C SER A 27 -18.31 -3.76 -0.68
N GLU A 28 -18.68 -2.50 -0.88
CA GLU A 28 -20.05 -2.07 -1.19
C GLU A 28 -20.55 -2.63 -2.53
N PHE A 29 -19.64 -2.98 -3.44
CA PHE A 29 -19.97 -3.39 -4.81
C PHE A 29 -19.54 -4.81 -5.16
N ARG A 30 -18.55 -5.36 -4.45
CA ARG A 30 -18.02 -6.72 -4.70
C ARG A 30 -17.46 -7.33 -3.42
N GLN A 31 -17.35 -8.65 -3.38
CA GLN A 31 -16.60 -9.31 -2.32
C GLN A 31 -15.11 -9.00 -2.42
N VAL A 32 -14.49 -8.79 -1.27
CA VAL A 32 -13.06 -8.56 -1.05
C VAL A 32 -12.58 -9.63 -0.06
N PRO A 33 -11.34 -10.16 -0.16
CA PRO A 33 -10.81 -11.10 0.83
C PRO A 33 -10.89 -10.56 2.25
N ASP A 34 -11.10 -11.43 3.24
CA ASP A 34 -11.27 -11.02 4.65
C ASP A 34 -10.04 -10.30 5.24
N THR A 35 -8.85 -10.58 4.72
CA THR A 35 -7.60 -9.91 5.11
C THR A 35 -7.41 -8.56 4.45
N GLN A 36 -8.28 -8.19 3.50
CA GLN A 36 -8.14 -7.02 2.66
C GLN A 36 -9.25 -5.99 2.88
N GLU A 37 -8.85 -4.73 2.86
CA GLU A 37 -9.74 -3.58 2.69
C GLU A 37 -9.34 -2.87 1.41
N VAL A 38 -10.29 -2.74 0.47
CA VAL A 38 -9.99 -2.21 -0.87
C VAL A 38 -10.79 -0.94 -1.09
N TYR A 39 -10.08 0.13 -1.42
CA TYR A 39 -10.67 1.42 -1.75
C TYR A 39 -10.36 1.81 -3.19
N VAL A 40 -11.31 2.46 -3.85
CA VAL A 40 -11.18 2.96 -5.23
C VAL A 40 -11.59 4.43 -5.29
N GLY A 41 -10.91 5.23 -6.11
CA GLY A 41 -11.26 6.64 -6.27
C GLY A 41 -12.60 6.83 -6.97
N ARG A 42 -13.45 7.71 -6.41
CA ARG A 42 -14.77 8.04 -6.99
C ARG A 42 -14.64 9.02 -8.14
N GLU A 43 -13.93 10.12 -7.91
CA GLU A 43 -13.65 11.14 -8.93
C GLU A 43 -12.39 10.79 -9.72
N ASN A 44 -11.48 10.02 -9.12
CA ASN A 44 -10.24 9.60 -9.75
C ASN A 44 -10.11 8.06 -9.88
N PRO A 45 -10.70 7.45 -10.93
CA PRO A 45 -10.77 6.00 -11.08
C PRO A 45 -9.40 5.33 -11.33
N ASP A 46 -8.37 6.11 -11.63
CA ASP A 46 -7.01 5.62 -11.85
C ASP A 46 -6.30 5.22 -10.55
N TYR A 47 -6.90 5.52 -9.39
CA TYR A 47 -6.32 5.21 -8.08
C TYR A 47 -7.10 4.12 -7.37
N SER A 48 -6.37 3.15 -6.87
CA SER A 48 -6.88 2.18 -5.90
C SER A 48 -5.89 1.99 -4.76
N VAL A 49 -6.43 1.63 -3.60
CA VAL A 49 -5.69 1.40 -2.37
C VAL A 49 -6.13 0.07 -1.80
N ILE A 50 -5.17 -0.78 -1.48
CA ILE A 50 -5.40 -2.06 -0.84
C ILE A 50 -4.67 -2.01 0.49
N VAL A 51 -5.37 -2.32 1.57
CA VAL A 51 -4.77 -2.58 2.89
C VAL A 51 -4.88 -4.07 3.11
N ASP A 52 -3.76 -4.75 3.35
CA ASP A 52 -3.71 -6.20 3.52
C ASP A 52 -2.99 -6.57 4.81
N LEU A 53 -3.51 -7.58 5.51
CA LEU A 53 -2.91 -8.15 6.72
C LEU A 53 -2.10 -9.38 6.32
N LEU A 54 -0.77 -9.24 6.35
CA LEU A 54 0.16 -10.28 5.91
C LEU A 54 1.00 -10.80 7.07
N GLU A 55 1.52 -12.02 6.91
CA GLU A 55 2.58 -12.51 7.79
C GLU A 55 3.84 -11.62 7.65
N CYS A 56 4.58 -11.47 8.75
CA CYS A 56 5.85 -10.75 8.72
C CYS A 56 6.85 -11.42 7.76
N VAL A 57 7.27 -10.70 6.72
CA VAL A 57 8.37 -11.14 5.86
C VAL A 57 9.71 -11.12 6.60
N PRO A 58 10.74 -11.87 6.13
CA PRO A 58 12.09 -11.77 6.66
C PRO A 58 12.62 -10.32 6.64
N GLY A 59 13.60 -10.03 7.50
CA GLY A 59 14.21 -8.71 7.62
C GLY A 59 13.89 -8.02 8.95
N ASN A 60 14.84 -7.22 9.43
CA ASN A 60 14.76 -6.52 10.72
C ASN A 60 14.76 -4.99 10.54
N THR A 61 14.90 -4.51 9.31
CA THR A 61 14.85 -3.09 8.96
C THR A 61 13.68 -2.80 8.02
N VAL A 62 13.26 -1.53 7.99
CA VAL A 62 12.22 -1.05 7.06
C VAL A 62 12.60 -1.36 5.61
N THR A 63 13.87 -1.14 5.25
CA THR A 63 14.38 -1.41 3.90
C THR A 63 14.25 -2.89 3.53
N GLU A 64 14.75 -3.80 4.37
CA GLU A 64 14.70 -5.25 4.10
C GLU A 64 13.26 -5.74 3.94
N ALA A 65 12.36 -5.33 4.84
CA ALA A 65 10.96 -5.75 4.76
C ALA A 65 10.24 -5.19 3.52
N LEU A 66 10.48 -3.93 3.16
CA LEU A 66 9.94 -3.32 1.94
C LEU A 66 10.53 -3.95 0.67
N ASP A 67 11.79 -4.39 0.70
CA ASP A 67 12.42 -5.15 -0.40
C ASP A 67 11.71 -6.48 -0.65
N GLU A 68 11.44 -7.26 0.40
CA GLU A 68 10.74 -8.55 0.29
C GLU A 68 9.32 -8.36 -0.28
N HIS A 69 8.53 -7.42 0.27
CA HIS A 69 7.19 -7.12 -0.24
C HIS A 69 7.21 -6.62 -1.69
N MET A 70 8.16 -5.75 -2.05
CA MET A 70 8.32 -5.27 -3.43
C MET A 70 8.65 -6.42 -4.40
N GLN A 71 9.51 -7.35 -4.01
CA GLN A 71 9.88 -8.51 -4.83
C GLN A 71 8.67 -9.43 -5.07
N GLU A 72 7.85 -9.67 -4.05
CA GLU A 72 6.62 -10.46 -4.19
C GLU A 72 5.62 -9.79 -5.14
N ILE A 73 5.37 -8.50 -4.99
CA ILE A 73 4.49 -7.73 -5.90
C ILE A 73 5.02 -7.77 -7.34
N THR A 74 6.33 -7.57 -7.51
CA THR A 74 7.00 -7.62 -8.82
C THR A 74 6.81 -8.99 -9.49
N ARG A 75 6.93 -10.07 -8.71
CA ARG A 75 6.73 -11.45 -9.16
C ARG A 75 5.28 -11.70 -9.59
N LEU A 76 4.31 -11.28 -8.77
CA LEU A 76 2.87 -11.45 -9.05
C LEU A 76 2.45 -10.69 -10.32
N ASN A 77 3.03 -9.52 -10.56
CA ASN A 77 2.77 -8.73 -11.75
C ASN A 77 3.45 -9.26 -13.02
N SER A 78 4.19 -10.39 -12.94
CA SER A 78 4.96 -10.94 -14.05
C SER A 78 5.89 -9.89 -14.69
N ALA A 79 6.44 -9.01 -13.86
CA ALA A 79 7.31 -7.94 -14.32
C ALA A 79 8.56 -8.49 -15.00
N VAL A 80 9.13 -7.70 -15.90
CA VAL A 80 10.35 -8.09 -16.59
C VAL A 80 11.50 -8.13 -15.58
N VAL A 81 12.16 -9.30 -15.49
CA VAL A 81 13.26 -9.53 -14.54
C VAL A 81 14.33 -8.44 -14.67
N GLY A 82 14.69 -7.82 -13.55
CA GLY A 82 15.70 -6.76 -13.50
C GLY A 82 15.24 -5.40 -13.99
N GLN A 83 13.95 -5.21 -14.28
CA GLN A 83 13.38 -3.93 -14.70
C GLN A 83 12.46 -3.32 -13.62
N THR A 84 12.88 -3.44 -12.36
CA THR A 84 12.27 -2.75 -11.23
C THR A 84 13.24 -1.72 -10.68
N LYS A 85 12.77 -0.49 -10.48
CA LYS A 85 13.58 0.63 -10.01
C LYS A 85 12.92 1.31 -8.84
N VAL A 86 13.59 1.34 -7.70
CA VAL A 86 13.17 2.15 -6.54
C VAL A 86 13.37 3.62 -6.87
N LEU A 87 12.30 4.42 -6.72
CA LEU A 87 12.30 5.86 -6.96
C LEU A 87 12.54 6.63 -5.66
N SER A 88 11.93 6.20 -4.56
CA SER A 88 12.08 6.79 -3.23
C SER A 88 11.78 5.78 -2.13
N GLN A 89 12.32 6.04 -0.94
CA GLN A 89 11.97 5.36 0.30
C GLN A 89 12.26 6.27 1.49
N HIS A 90 11.40 6.23 2.50
CA HIS A 90 11.67 6.83 3.82
C HIS A 90 10.99 6.05 4.93
N GLU A 91 11.58 6.12 6.12
CA GLU A 91 10.94 5.67 7.34
C GLU A 91 9.85 6.64 7.78
N VAL A 92 8.79 6.11 8.39
CA VAL A 92 7.66 6.88 8.88
C VAL A 92 7.52 6.63 10.37
N ARG A 93 7.22 7.67 11.15
CA ARG A 93 6.85 7.51 12.56
C ARG A 93 5.35 7.24 12.65
N SER A 94 4.96 6.05 13.07
CA SER A 94 3.55 5.74 13.37
C SER A 94 3.14 6.29 14.73
N GLY A 95 1.86 6.65 14.86
CA GLY A 95 1.23 6.94 16.14
C GLY A 95 0.78 5.70 16.92
N ASP A 96 0.83 4.51 16.31
CA ASP A 96 0.36 3.28 16.92
C ASP A 96 1.41 2.68 17.89
N PRO A 97 1.02 2.30 19.12
CA PRO A 97 1.95 1.73 20.07
C PRO A 97 2.45 0.34 19.67
N LEU A 98 1.79 -0.42 18.80
CA LEU A 98 2.25 -1.74 18.34
C LEU A 98 3.18 -1.66 17.13
N ALA A 99 3.34 -0.49 16.52
CA ALA A 99 4.25 -0.31 15.40
C ALA A 99 5.71 -0.63 15.79
N ALA A 100 6.35 -1.50 15.00
CA ALA A 100 7.75 -1.91 15.14
C ALA A 100 8.61 -1.36 13.99
N LEU A 101 8.14 -1.51 12.75
CA LEU A 101 8.78 -0.94 11.55
C LEU A 101 7.72 -0.20 10.74
N CYS A 102 8.07 0.99 10.25
CA CYS A 102 7.15 1.80 9.46
C CYS A 102 7.91 2.53 8.36
N GLY A 103 7.43 2.41 7.12
CA GLY A 103 8.06 3.09 6.00
C GLY A 103 7.22 3.06 4.74
N VAL A 104 7.62 3.91 3.80
CA VAL A 104 7.00 4.02 2.48
C VAL A 104 8.09 3.81 1.44
N ARG A 105 7.75 3.13 0.34
CA ARG A 105 8.60 2.97 -0.82
C ARG A 105 7.79 3.17 -2.09
N VAL A 106 8.37 3.92 -3.02
CA VAL A 106 7.86 4.08 -4.38
C VAL A 106 8.81 3.36 -5.33
N PHE A 107 8.27 2.54 -6.22
CA PHE A 107 9.03 1.87 -7.26
C PHE A 107 8.28 1.82 -8.58
N GLU A 108 9.06 1.81 -9.64
CA GLU A 108 8.61 1.66 -11.02
C GLU A 108 8.95 0.24 -11.49
N GLN A 109 8.06 -0.40 -12.23
CA GLN A 109 8.33 -1.67 -12.89
C GLN A 109 7.79 -1.71 -14.31
N GLN A 110 8.48 -2.46 -15.17
CA GLN A 110 8.05 -2.74 -16.54
C GLN A 110 7.28 -4.06 -16.59
N VAL A 111 6.03 -4.01 -17.03
CA VAL A 111 5.14 -5.18 -17.15
C VAL A 111 4.73 -5.43 -18.60
N PRO A 112 4.67 -6.70 -19.07
CA PRO A 112 4.29 -7.00 -20.45
C PRO A 112 2.83 -6.67 -20.76
N LYS A 113 2.59 -5.94 -21.85
CA LYS A 113 1.26 -5.64 -22.36
C LYS A 113 0.68 -6.87 -23.03
N PHE A 114 -0.48 -7.34 -22.55
CA PHE A 114 -1.16 -8.54 -23.09
C PHE A 114 -0.26 -9.79 -23.18
N GLY A 115 0.71 -9.93 -22.28
CA GLY A 115 1.64 -11.07 -22.24
C GLY A 115 2.71 -11.08 -23.36
N LYS A 116 2.85 -10.02 -24.15
CA LYS A 116 3.91 -9.89 -25.16
C LYS A 116 5.12 -9.18 -24.56
N GLN A 117 6.25 -9.87 -24.43
CA GLN A 117 7.48 -9.29 -23.84
C GLN A 117 8.10 -8.11 -24.61
N GLN A 118 7.69 -7.89 -25.87
CA GLN A 118 8.22 -6.81 -26.71
C GLN A 118 7.48 -5.46 -26.56
N ASP A 119 6.33 -5.46 -25.87
CA ASP A 119 5.54 -4.26 -25.62
C ASP A 119 5.29 -4.20 -24.11
N THR A 120 6.00 -3.31 -23.41
CA THR A 120 5.89 -3.17 -21.95
C THR A 120 5.24 -1.84 -21.59
N GLU A 121 4.54 -1.83 -20.46
CA GLU A 121 4.06 -0.60 -19.84
C GLU A 121 4.74 -0.39 -18.49
N SER A 122 4.99 0.88 -18.17
CA SER A 122 5.52 1.26 -16.87
C SER A 122 4.38 1.41 -15.87
N VAL A 123 4.54 0.80 -14.70
CA VAL A 123 3.62 0.94 -13.58
C VAL A 123 4.40 1.43 -12.38
N ILE A 124 3.93 2.54 -11.81
CA ILE A 124 4.45 3.06 -10.54
C ILE A 124 3.57 2.55 -9.42
N ILE A 125 4.20 1.89 -8.45
CA ILE A 125 3.54 1.35 -7.26
C ILE A 125 4.14 2.03 -6.05
N THR A 126 3.27 2.44 -5.13
CA THR A 126 3.67 2.88 -3.80
C THR A 126 3.21 1.85 -2.79
N ILE A 127 4.14 1.38 -1.97
CA ILE A 127 3.84 0.52 -0.83
C ILE A 127 4.17 1.23 0.47
N ALA A 128 3.33 1.02 1.47
CA ALA A 128 3.55 1.50 2.81
C ALA A 128 3.42 0.33 3.78
N LEU A 129 4.41 0.18 4.66
CA LEU A 129 4.48 -0.90 5.63
C LEU A 129 4.27 -0.35 7.03
N LEU A 130 3.42 -1.04 7.80
CA LEU A 130 3.40 -0.96 9.26
C LEU A 130 3.50 -2.38 9.81
N ARG A 131 4.70 -2.76 10.27
CA ARG A 131 4.93 -4.03 10.97
C ARG A 131 4.51 -3.90 12.42
N LEU A 132 3.64 -4.78 12.87
CA LEU A 132 3.16 -4.85 14.25
C LEU A 132 4.02 -5.82 15.07
N ARG A 133 4.39 -5.42 16.28
CA ARG A 133 5.06 -6.31 17.25
C ARG A 133 4.11 -7.36 17.82
N ALA A 134 4.68 -8.35 18.52
CA ALA A 134 3.91 -9.32 19.29
C ALA A 134 2.92 -8.61 20.24
N PRO A 135 1.70 -9.16 20.42
CA PRO A 135 1.25 -10.47 19.94
C PRO A 135 0.74 -10.50 18.49
N ALA A 136 0.60 -9.36 17.82
CA ALA A 136 0.04 -9.32 16.46
C ALA A 136 0.97 -9.96 15.43
N SER A 137 2.25 -9.57 15.42
CA SER A 137 3.27 -10.13 14.50
C SER A 137 2.79 -10.17 13.03
N THR A 138 2.32 -9.03 12.55
CA THR A 138 1.67 -8.87 11.24
C THR A 138 2.31 -7.71 10.48
N ASP A 139 2.50 -7.86 9.19
CA ASP A 139 2.75 -6.75 8.28
C ASP A 139 1.43 -6.21 7.75
N VAL A 140 1.08 -4.99 8.15
CA VAL A 140 0.00 -4.26 7.50
C VAL A 140 0.59 -3.56 6.28
N LEU A 141 0.30 -4.11 5.10
CA LEU A 141 0.81 -3.60 3.84
C LEU A 141 -0.27 -2.79 3.13
N ILE A 142 0.05 -1.53 2.84
CA ILE A 142 -0.81 -0.64 2.07
C ILE A 142 -0.21 -0.52 0.68
N THR A 143 -0.94 -0.93 -0.35
CA THR A 143 -0.52 -0.83 -1.75
C THR A 143 -1.39 0.17 -2.47
N PHE A 144 -0.76 1.20 -3.05
CA PHE A 144 -1.40 2.13 -3.95
C PHE A 144 -1.04 1.76 -5.38
N ASN A 145 -2.07 1.46 -6.16
CA ASN A 145 -1.94 1.34 -7.59
C ASN A 145 -2.41 2.64 -8.24
N LYS A 146 -1.53 3.23 -9.04
CA LYS A 146 -1.90 4.29 -9.96
C LYS A 146 -1.80 3.77 -11.39
N HIS A 147 -2.91 3.74 -12.10
CA HIS A 147 -2.89 3.55 -13.54
C HIS A 147 -2.42 4.84 -14.22
N VAL A 148 -1.40 4.74 -15.09
CA VAL A 148 -0.80 5.91 -15.74
C VAL A 148 -1.46 6.14 -17.10
N THR A 149 -2.23 7.22 -17.22
CA THR A 149 -2.70 7.73 -18.52
C THR A 149 -2.11 9.12 -18.79
N GLY A 150 -1.03 9.19 -19.58
CA GLY A 150 -0.47 10.45 -20.09
C GLY A 150 0.70 11.06 -19.28
N PRO A 151 1.21 12.24 -19.70
CA PRO A 151 2.51 12.78 -19.29
C PRO A 151 2.58 13.44 -17.89
N GLU A 152 1.50 13.47 -17.09
CA GLU A 152 1.46 14.14 -15.76
C GLU A 152 2.00 13.28 -14.60
N GLU A 153 3.15 12.64 -14.82
CA GLU A 153 3.65 11.54 -13.98
C GLU A 153 4.23 12.01 -12.63
N LYS A 154 5.13 13.01 -12.63
CA LYS A 154 5.90 13.36 -11.41
C LYS A 154 5.09 13.96 -10.26
N VAL A 155 4.14 14.84 -10.57
CA VAL A 155 3.30 15.50 -9.54
C VAL A 155 2.43 14.49 -8.81
N SER A 156 1.97 13.47 -9.53
CA SER A 156 1.10 12.46 -8.97
C SER A 156 1.80 11.47 -8.03
N VAL A 157 3.05 11.10 -8.33
CA VAL A 157 3.82 10.18 -7.48
C VAL A 157 4.02 10.77 -6.09
N ALA A 158 4.42 12.04 -6.01
CA ALA A 158 4.57 12.74 -4.74
C ALA A 158 3.26 12.76 -3.93
N SER A 159 2.13 13.01 -4.59
CA SER A 159 0.82 13.02 -3.91
C SER A 159 0.40 11.65 -3.35
N VAL A 160 0.73 10.56 -4.06
CA VAL A 160 0.45 9.19 -3.59
C VAL A 160 1.37 8.82 -2.44
N GLU A 161 2.64 9.17 -2.52
CA GLU A 161 3.62 8.95 -1.46
C GLU A 161 3.26 9.71 -0.17
N GLU A 162 2.78 10.95 -0.30
CA GLU A 162 2.24 11.73 0.81
C GLU A 162 0.99 11.06 1.43
N ALA A 163 0.05 10.60 0.60
CA ALA A 163 -1.13 9.90 1.07
C ALA A 163 -0.81 8.58 1.78
N ALA A 164 0.12 7.79 1.22
CA ALA A 164 0.62 6.56 1.82
C ALA A 164 1.31 6.82 3.17
N THR A 165 2.06 7.91 3.25
CA THR A 165 2.70 8.35 4.49
C THR A 165 1.65 8.71 5.56
N GLU A 166 0.61 9.46 5.20
CA GLU A 166 -0.46 9.83 6.14
C GLU A 166 -1.28 8.63 6.60
N MET A 167 -1.55 7.69 5.69
CA MET A 167 -2.21 6.43 6.01
C MET A 167 -1.44 5.63 7.06
N VAL A 168 -0.13 5.41 6.87
CA VAL A 168 0.68 4.69 7.88
C VAL A 168 0.81 5.46 9.20
N LYS A 169 0.91 6.80 9.15
CA LYS A 169 0.99 7.63 10.37
C LYS A 169 -0.27 7.53 11.23
N SER A 170 -1.42 7.57 10.58
CA SER A 170 -2.75 7.62 11.21
C SER A 170 -3.32 6.24 11.55
N LEU A 171 -2.76 5.18 10.99
CA LEU A 171 -3.19 3.82 11.30
C LEU A 171 -3.04 3.55 12.79
N THR A 172 -4.10 3.04 13.42
CA THR A 172 -4.12 2.64 14.81
C THR A 172 -4.90 1.35 15.00
N VAL A 173 -4.29 0.38 15.67
CA VAL A 173 -4.93 -0.86 16.13
C VAL A 173 -5.80 -0.54 17.34
N ARG A 174 -7.11 -0.76 17.19
CA ARG A 174 -8.11 -0.59 18.25
C ARG A 174 -8.41 -1.89 18.98
N ASN A 175 -8.28 -3.02 18.30
CA ASN A 175 -8.55 -4.33 18.88
C ASN A 175 -7.50 -5.36 18.44
N VAL A 176 -6.60 -5.73 19.35
CA VAL A 176 -5.56 -6.75 19.13
C VAL A 176 -6.14 -8.16 18.90
N ALA A 177 -7.37 -8.41 19.33
CA ALA A 177 -8.02 -9.72 19.14
C ALA A 177 -8.10 -10.14 17.67
N LEU A 178 -8.05 -9.18 16.74
CA LEU A 178 -7.99 -9.41 15.30
C LEU A 178 -6.84 -10.35 14.88
N PHE A 179 -5.71 -10.34 15.60
CA PHE A 179 -4.48 -11.03 15.18
C PHE A 179 -4.21 -12.33 15.94
N VAL A 180 -5.05 -12.68 16.92
CA VAL A 180 -4.78 -13.79 17.86
C VAL A 180 -5.88 -14.86 17.86
N SER A 181 -6.81 -14.78 16.91
CA SER A 181 -7.94 -15.71 16.74
C SER A 181 -7.58 -16.94 15.93
#